data_AF-A0A1F5YNQ1-F1
#
_entry.id   AF-A0A1F5YNQ1-F1
#
_cell.length_a   1.000
_cell.length_b   1.000
_cell.length_c   1.000
_cell.angle_alpha   90.00
_cell.angle_beta   90.00
_cell.angle_gamma   90.00
#
_symmetry.space_group_name_H-M   'P 1'
#
loop_
_entity.id
_entity.type
_entity.pdbx_description
1 polymer ?
#
loop_
_entity_poly.entity_id
_entity_poly.type
_entity_poly.pdbx_seq_one_letter_code
_entity_poly.pdbx_strand_id
1 'polypeptide(L)'
;METVLLGFINNKAELRSLKRTLIRSNTRGVYKGDNDDLWISDNADIQFISENIENRRIQLGKTSGFERLYHKVAKLYFGGMKRHLADIRQYLKPGAHLGYVVGDQASYLRVLIRTGKLLADIAESLGYEIVDIDLFRTRFASATREQMREEVVLLRWPG
;
A
#
# COMPACT_ATOMS: atom_id res chain seq x y z
N MET A 1 9.75 11.07 -15.67
CA MET A 1 10.13 11.80 -16.90
C MET A 1 9.77 13.26 -16.71
N GLU A 2 8.53 13.55 -16.34
CA GLU A 2 8.05 14.90 -15.99
C GLU A 2 8.91 15.64 -14.95
N THR A 3 9.28 15.00 -13.83
CA THR A 3 10.16 15.63 -12.82
C THR A 3 11.56 16.02 -13.32
N VAL A 4 12.05 15.36 -14.38
CA VAL A 4 13.31 15.73 -15.04
C VAL A 4 13.06 16.85 -16.06
N LEU A 5 11.96 16.77 -16.81
CA LEU A 5 11.58 17.79 -17.80
C LEU A 5 11.30 19.16 -17.15
N LEU A 6 10.72 19.16 -15.94
CA LEU A 6 10.42 20.38 -15.18
C LEU A 6 11.60 20.88 -14.33
N GLY A 7 12.78 20.23 -14.42
CA GLY A 7 13.99 20.66 -13.71
C GLY A 7 14.00 20.38 -12.19
N PHE A 8 13.00 19.66 -11.66
CA PHE A 8 12.97 19.29 -10.23
C PHE A 8 14.02 18.25 -9.85
N ILE A 9 14.48 17.45 -10.81
CA ILE A 9 15.51 16.44 -10.62
C ILE A 9 16.55 16.55 -11.74
N ASN A 10 17.79 16.81 -11.36
CA ASN A 10 18.89 17.08 -12.27
C ASN A 10 19.90 15.94 -12.32
N ASN A 11 19.86 15.01 -11.36
CA ASN A 11 20.80 13.90 -11.30
C ASN A 11 20.19 12.63 -10.66
N LYS A 12 20.94 11.53 -10.79
CA LYS A 12 20.53 10.22 -10.24
C LYS A 12 20.43 10.22 -8.71
N ALA A 13 21.23 11.03 -8.03
CA ALA A 13 21.23 11.09 -6.56
C ALA A 13 19.92 11.73 -6.04
N GLU A 14 19.49 12.82 -6.65
CA GLU A 14 18.20 13.47 -6.40
C GLU A 14 17.04 12.55 -6.71
N LEU A 15 17.06 11.83 -7.85
CA LEU A 15 16.05 10.84 -8.17
C LEU A 15 15.95 9.75 -7.09
N ARG A 16 17.11 9.27 -6.61
CA ARG A 16 17.16 8.25 -5.56
C ARG A 16 16.66 8.79 -4.23
N SER A 17 16.97 10.05 -3.91
CA SER A 17 16.49 10.74 -2.72
C SER A 17 14.96 10.85 -2.74
N LEU A 18 14.39 11.33 -3.85
CA LEU A 18 12.94 11.41 -4.02
C LEU A 18 12.29 10.03 -3.92
N LYS A 19 12.83 9.01 -4.60
CA LYS A 19 12.27 7.65 -4.53
C LYS A 19 12.22 7.10 -3.11
N ARG A 20 13.11 7.54 -2.21
CA ARG A 20 13.10 7.12 -0.81
C ARG A 20 11.99 7.77 0.01
N THR A 21 11.35 8.84 -0.44
CA THR A 21 10.22 9.46 0.28
C THR A 21 8.86 8.84 -0.09
N LEU A 22 8.78 8.13 -1.22
CA LEU A 22 7.53 7.57 -1.75
C LEU A 22 7.04 6.32 -1.01
N ILE A 23 5.78 5.95 -1.18
CA ILE A 23 5.24 4.69 -0.63
C ILE A 23 5.89 3.48 -1.33
N ARG A 24 6.16 2.42 -0.57
CA ARG A 24 6.82 1.19 -1.06
C ARG A 24 5.83 0.23 -1.70
N SER A 25 5.43 0.50 -2.93
CA SER A 25 4.46 -0.35 -3.67
C SER A 25 5.06 -1.59 -4.35
N ASN A 26 6.39 -1.76 -4.33
CA ASN A 26 7.06 -2.93 -4.88
C ASN A 26 8.43 -3.15 -4.25
N THR A 27 8.96 -4.37 -4.39
CA THR A 27 10.25 -4.80 -3.82
C THR A 27 11.45 -4.02 -4.35
N ARG A 28 11.40 -3.49 -5.58
CA ARG A 28 12.50 -2.67 -6.15
C ARG A 28 12.59 -1.29 -5.50
N GLY A 29 11.50 -0.84 -4.86
CA GLY A 29 11.44 0.40 -4.10
C GLY A 29 11.92 0.27 -2.66
N VAL A 30 12.17 -0.94 -2.16
CA VAL A 30 12.59 -1.17 -0.77
C VAL A 30 14.07 -0.85 -0.60
N TYR A 31 14.36 0.05 0.33
CA TYR A 31 15.72 0.40 0.73
C TYR A 31 16.06 -0.16 2.11
N LYS A 32 17.35 -0.37 2.36
CA LYS A 32 17.84 -0.61 3.72
C LYS A 32 17.52 0.62 4.58
N GLY A 33 16.88 0.38 5.72
CA GLY A 33 16.45 1.43 6.65
C GLY A 33 14.98 1.83 6.53
N ASP A 34 14.25 1.34 5.52
CA ASP A 34 12.80 1.54 5.46
C ASP A 34 12.13 0.93 6.70
N ASN A 35 11.29 1.74 7.34
CA ASN A 35 10.67 1.48 8.64
C ASN A 35 9.18 1.86 8.69
N ASP A 36 8.55 2.10 7.52
CA ASP A 36 7.11 2.40 7.45
C ASP A 36 6.26 1.28 8.07
N ASP A 37 6.76 0.04 8.09
CA ASP A 37 6.11 -1.11 8.73
C ASP A 37 5.89 -0.94 10.24
N LEU A 38 6.65 -0.05 10.90
CA LEU A 38 6.43 0.27 12.31
C LEU A 38 5.09 0.98 12.55
N TRP A 39 4.52 1.66 11.54
CA TRP A 39 3.24 2.35 11.69
C TRP A 39 2.06 1.39 11.84
N ILE A 40 2.20 0.15 11.37
CA ILE A 40 1.13 -0.87 11.35
C ILE A 40 1.45 -2.06 12.26
N SER A 41 2.36 -1.89 13.23
CA SER A 41 2.75 -2.95 14.16
C SER A 41 1.58 -3.46 15.00
N ASP A 42 0.58 -2.61 15.23
CA ASP A 42 -0.65 -2.87 15.97
C ASP A 42 -1.80 -3.42 15.11
N ASN A 43 -1.68 -3.39 13.78
CA ASN A 43 -2.73 -3.86 12.88
C ASN A 43 -2.63 -5.38 12.65
N ALA A 44 -3.41 -6.15 13.39
CA ALA A 44 -3.40 -7.60 13.38
C ALA A 44 -3.67 -8.21 11.99
N ASP A 45 -4.60 -7.64 11.22
CA ASP A 45 -4.97 -8.15 9.90
C ASP A 45 -3.80 -8.04 8.89
N ILE A 46 -3.08 -6.92 8.91
CA ILE A 46 -1.89 -6.73 8.07
C ILE A 46 -0.75 -7.66 8.51
N GLN A 47 -0.55 -7.85 9.82
CA GLN A 47 0.45 -8.81 10.31
C GLN A 47 0.11 -10.23 9.85
N PHE A 48 -1.15 -10.64 10.01
CA PHE A 48 -1.65 -11.95 9.58
C PHE A 48 -1.46 -12.17 8.07
N ILE A 49 -1.80 -11.17 7.24
CA ILE A 49 -1.59 -11.27 5.78
C ILE A 49 -0.10 -11.39 5.45
N SER A 50 0.75 -10.59 6.10
CA SER A 50 2.21 -10.65 5.92
C SER A 50 2.76 -12.04 6.28
N GLU A 51 2.34 -12.61 7.40
CA GLU A 51 2.74 -13.94 7.84
C GLU A 51 2.27 -15.03 6.86
N ASN A 52 1.03 -14.94 6.37
CA ASN A 52 0.53 -15.88 5.35
C ASN A 52 1.32 -15.81 4.06
N ILE A 53 1.71 -14.61 3.61
CA ILE A 53 2.59 -14.43 2.45
C ILE A 53 3.94 -15.13 2.68
N GLU A 54 4.54 -14.96 3.86
CA GLU A 54 5.83 -15.58 4.17
C GLU A 54 5.74 -17.11 4.30
N ASN A 55 4.70 -17.62 4.99
CA ASN A 55 4.44 -19.05 5.09
C ASN A 55 4.24 -19.67 3.71
N ARG A 56 3.49 -18.99 2.84
CA ARG A 56 3.26 -19.44 1.46
C ARG A 56 4.54 -19.44 0.63
N ARG A 57 5.43 -18.46 0.83
CA ARG A 57 6.76 -18.42 0.21
C ARG A 57 7.57 -19.67 0.55
N ILE A 58 7.59 -20.03 1.83
CA ILE A 58 8.33 -21.18 2.36
C ILE A 58 7.76 -22.48 1.79
N GLN A 59 6.44 -22.66 1.83
CA GLN A 59 5.75 -23.83 1.27
C GLN A 59 6.05 -24.04 -0.22
N LEU A 60 6.14 -22.95 -0.99
CA LEU A 60 6.43 -22.99 -2.43
C LEU A 60 7.93 -23.08 -2.75
N GLY A 61 8.80 -23.16 -1.74
CA GLY A 61 10.26 -23.25 -1.94
C GLY A 61 10.87 -22.01 -2.63
N LYS A 62 10.22 -20.85 -2.50
CA LYS A 62 10.60 -19.62 -3.22
C LYS A 62 11.71 -18.87 -2.50
N THR A 63 12.90 -18.79 -3.10
CA THR A 63 14.13 -18.32 -2.43
C THR A 63 14.76 -17.08 -3.05
N SER A 64 14.23 -16.56 -4.16
CA SER A 64 14.81 -15.35 -4.79
C SER A 64 14.71 -14.13 -3.87
N GLY A 65 15.64 -13.18 -4.02
CA GLY A 65 15.64 -11.95 -3.22
C GLY A 65 14.34 -11.14 -3.34
N PHE A 66 13.71 -11.18 -4.52
CA PHE A 66 12.38 -10.60 -4.76
C PHE A 66 11.31 -11.28 -3.90
N GLU A 67 11.24 -12.62 -3.94
CA GLU A 67 10.22 -13.39 -3.22
C GLU A 67 10.37 -13.25 -1.70
N ARG A 68 11.61 -13.25 -1.19
CA ARG A 68 11.92 -13.10 0.25
C ARG A 68 11.51 -11.75 0.83
N LEU A 69 11.40 -10.71 0.01
CA LEU A 69 11.00 -9.37 0.45
C LEU A 69 9.50 -9.13 0.35
N TYR A 70 8.71 -10.04 -0.23
CA TYR A 70 7.32 -9.74 -0.57
C TYR A 70 6.44 -9.51 0.67
N HIS A 71 6.59 -10.31 1.72
CA HIS A 71 5.87 -10.10 2.99
C HIS A 71 6.21 -8.73 3.60
N LYS A 72 7.49 -8.33 3.52
CA LYS A 72 7.96 -7.04 4.01
C LYS A 72 7.40 -5.88 3.19
N VAL A 73 7.32 -6.00 1.86
CA VAL A 73 6.72 -4.98 1.00
C VAL A 73 5.26 -4.73 1.36
N ALA A 74 4.48 -5.78 1.64
CA ALA A 74 3.08 -5.60 2.02
C ALA A 74 2.95 -4.71 3.28
N LYS A 75 3.77 -4.98 4.30
CA LYS A 75 3.83 -4.17 5.53
C LYS A 75 4.28 -2.74 5.27
N LEU A 76 5.35 -2.55 4.49
CA LEU A 76 5.86 -1.22 4.14
C LEU A 76 4.86 -0.41 3.31
N TYR A 77 4.09 -1.06 2.43
CA TYR A 77 3.06 -0.41 1.64
C TYR A 77 1.97 0.17 2.55
N PHE A 78 1.36 -0.67 3.39
CA PHE A 78 0.28 -0.22 4.28
C PHE A 78 0.77 0.74 5.37
N GLY A 79 1.98 0.53 5.88
CA GLY A 79 2.65 1.49 6.75
C GLY A 79 2.84 2.86 6.10
N GLY A 80 3.29 2.87 4.83
CA GLY A 80 3.42 4.09 4.04
C GLY A 80 2.07 4.75 3.75
N MET A 81 1.00 3.97 3.57
CA MET A 81 -0.37 4.49 3.44
C MET A 81 -0.86 5.12 4.74
N LYS A 82 -0.60 4.51 5.91
CA LYS A 82 -0.92 5.09 7.22
C LYS A 82 -0.18 6.41 7.44
N ARG A 83 1.12 6.45 7.13
CA ARG A 83 1.91 7.69 7.15
C ARG A 83 1.33 8.75 6.20
N HIS A 84 1.02 8.37 4.96
CA HIS A 84 0.43 9.28 3.97
C HIS A 84 -0.88 9.89 4.47
N LEU A 85 -1.81 9.07 4.96
CA LEU A 85 -3.07 9.54 5.52
C LEU A 85 -2.83 10.45 6.73
N ALA A 86 -1.92 10.07 7.63
CA ALA A 86 -1.59 10.90 8.78
C ALA A 86 -1.06 12.29 8.39
N ASP A 87 -0.16 12.34 7.40
CA ASP A 87 0.52 13.55 6.94
C ASP A 87 -0.41 14.54 6.24
N ILE A 88 -1.39 14.05 5.47
CA ILE A 88 -2.28 14.93 4.70
C ILE A 88 -3.34 15.64 5.54
N ARG A 89 -3.66 15.14 6.75
CA ARG A 89 -4.71 15.72 7.63
C ARG A 89 -4.58 17.21 7.83
N GLN A 90 -3.37 17.71 8.02
CA GLN A 90 -3.09 19.13 8.25
C GLN A 90 -3.47 20.04 7.06
N TYR A 91 -3.64 19.47 5.87
CA TYR A 91 -4.01 20.19 4.65
C TYR A 91 -5.49 20.03 4.28
N LEU A 92 -6.24 19.21 5.01
CA LEU A 92 -7.65 18.95 4.76
C LEU A 92 -8.52 19.97 5.48
N LYS A 93 -9.56 20.47 4.80
CA LYS A 93 -10.63 21.24 5.45
C LYS A 93 -11.52 20.28 6.26
N PRO A 94 -12.13 20.73 7.36
CA PRO A 94 -13.20 19.99 8.02
C PRO A 94 -14.29 19.57 7.02
N GLY A 95 -14.70 18.31 7.06
CA GLY A 95 -15.66 17.70 6.12
C GLY A 95 -15.10 17.35 4.74
N ALA A 96 -13.79 17.45 4.51
CA ALA A 96 -13.18 17.08 3.23
C ALA A 96 -13.40 15.59 2.91
N HIS A 97 -13.75 15.29 1.67
CA HIS A 97 -13.88 13.92 1.17
C HIS A 97 -12.65 13.52 0.35
N LEU A 98 -12.23 12.26 0.49
CA LEU A 98 -11.10 11.69 -0.20
C LEU A 98 -11.53 10.39 -0.86
N GLY A 99 -11.12 10.19 -2.11
CA GLY A 99 -11.35 8.95 -2.86
C GLY A 99 -10.03 8.27 -3.19
N TYR A 100 -9.84 7.05 -2.70
CA TYR A 100 -8.67 6.23 -2.98
C TYR A 100 -9.05 5.05 -3.88
N VAL A 101 -8.61 5.08 -5.14
CA VAL A 101 -8.81 3.97 -6.07
C VAL A 101 -7.72 2.94 -5.84
N VAL A 102 -8.10 1.76 -5.35
CA VAL A 102 -7.17 0.67 -5.00
C VAL A 102 -7.67 -0.68 -5.49
N GLY A 103 -6.73 -1.53 -5.92
CA GLY A 103 -7.04 -2.88 -6.38
C GLY A 103 -6.78 -3.93 -5.31
N ASP A 104 -7.71 -4.86 -5.11
CA ASP A 104 -7.42 -6.13 -4.47
C ASP A 104 -6.27 -6.81 -5.21
N GLN A 105 -5.40 -7.48 -4.46
CA GLN A 105 -4.26 -8.19 -5.03
C GLN A 105 -4.26 -9.63 -4.58
N ALA A 106 -4.20 -10.56 -5.53
CA ALA A 106 -3.49 -11.80 -5.27
C ALA A 106 -2.00 -11.44 -5.27
N SER A 107 -1.36 -11.53 -4.10
CA SER A 107 0.10 -11.37 -4.00
C SER A 107 0.81 -12.27 -5.01
N TYR A 108 2.09 -12.01 -5.28
CA TYR A 108 2.91 -12.90 -6.11
C TYR A 108 2.81 -14.38 -5.69
N LEU A 109 2.53 -14.64 -4.41
CA LEU A 109 2.40 -15.96 -3.80
C LEU A 109 0.94 -16.45 -3.69
N ARG A 110 -0.02 -15.77 -4.34
CA ARG A 110 -1.46 -16.06 -4.38
C ARG A 110 -2.20 -15.94 -3.05
N VAL A 111 -1.65 -15.22 -2.09
CA VAL A 111 -2.39 -14.76 -0.89
C VAL A 111 -3.19 -13.53 -1.28
N LEU A 112 -4.51 -13.57 -1.08
CA LEU A 112 -5.42 -12.46 -1.35
C LEU A 112 -5.23 -11.34 -0.32
N ILE A 113 -5.14 -10.11 -0.82
CA ILE A 113 -5.03 -8.88 -0.04
C ILE A 113 -6.24 -8.02 -0.41
N ARG A 114 -7.13 -7.81 0.57
CA ARG A 114 -8.31 -6.94 0.45
C ARG A 114 -7.91 -5.49 0.65
N THR A 115 -7.30 -4.89 -0.37
CA THR A 115 -6.59 -3.61 -0.22
C THR A 115 -7.52 -2.48 0.23
N GLY A 116 -8.74 -2.42 -0.34
CA GLY A 116 -9.72 -1.39 0.01
C GLY A 116 -10.09 -1.45 1.49
N LYS A 117 -10.44 -2.64 1.98
CA LYS A 117 -10.79 -2.87 3.38
C LYS A 117 -9.65 -2.51 4.34
N LEU A 118 -8.45 -3.04 4.11
CA LEU A 118 -7.30 -2.76 4.99
C LEU A 118 -6.94 -1.27 5.02
N LEU A 119 -7.10 -0.58 3.89
CA LEU A 119 -6.86 0.87 3.83
C LEU A 119 -7.94 1.65 4.60
N ALA A 120 -9.20 1.23 4.52
CA ALA A 120 -10.30 1.81 5.28
C ALA A 120 -10.07 1.63 6.80
N ASP A 121 -9.68 0.43 7.24
CA ASP A 121 -9.37 0.16 8.65
C ASP A 121 -8.20 1.02 9.15
N ILE A 122 -7.17 1.23 8.32
CA ILE A 122 -6.08 2.16 8.62
C ILE A 122 -6.61 3.60 8.77
N ALA A 123 -7.45 4.05 7.84
CA ALA A 123 -7.98 5.40 7.85
C ALA A 123 -8.85 5.65 9.10
N GLU A 124 -9.70 4.69 9.46
CA GLU A 124 -10.51 4.74 10.68
C GLU A 124 -9.63 4.88 11.93
N SER A 125 -8.53 4.11 12.01
CA SER A 125 -7.58 4.21 13.13
C SER A 125 -6.91 5.59 13.27
N LEU A 126 -6.93 6.41 12.21
CA LEU A 126 -6.40 7.77 12.18
C LEU A 126 -7.47 8.85 12.40
N GLY A 127 -8.72 8.45 12.63
CA GLY A 127 -9.86 9.34 12.85
C GLY A 127 -10.59 9.79 11.59
N TYR A 128 -10.34 9.16 10.44
CA TYR A 128 -11.19 9.35 9.28
C TYR A 128 -12.51 8.59 9.46
N GLU A 129 -13.57 9.11 8.88
CA GLU A 129 -14.82 8.39 8.74
C GLU A 129 -14.84 7.64 7.41
N ILE A 130 -15.22 6.36 7.44
CA ILE A 130 -15.41 5.56 6.23
C ILE A 130 -16.80 5.86 5.69
N VAL A 131 -16.86 6.47 4.50
CA VAL A 131 -18.12 6.80 3.82
C VAL A 131 -18.63 5.60 3.04
N ASP A 132 -17.77 5.00 2.21
CA ASP A 132 -18.10 3.80 1.43
C ASP A 132 -16.83 3.09 0.91
N ILE A 133 -17.00 1.86 0.42
CA ILE A 133 -16.01 1.11 -0.37
C ILE A 133 -16.70 0.61 -1.64
N ASP A 134 -16.70 1.45 -2.66
CA ASP A 134 -17.43 1.21 -3.90
C ASP A 134 -16.65 0.30 -4.85
N LEU A 135 -17.31 -0.71 -5.42
CA LEU A 135 -16.72 -1.48 -6.52
C LEU A 135 -16.61 -0.59 -7.78
N PHE A 136 -15.39 -0.22 -8.14
CA PHE A 136 -15.12 0.57 -9.34
C PHE A 136 -15.15 -0.28 -10.61
N ARG A 137 -14.41 -1.40 -10.59
CA ARG A 137 -14.40 -2.39 -11.69
C ARG A 137 -13.87 -3.73 -11.20
N THR A 138 -14.00 -4.74 -12.04
CA THR A 138 -13.27 -5.99 -11.90
C THR A 138 -12.16 -6.11 -12.95
N ARG A 139 -11.06 -6.75 -12.58
CA ARG A 139 -9.95 -7.06 -13.48
C ARG A 139 -9.68 -8.57 -13.45
N PHE A 140 -9.53 -9.17 -14.61
CA PHE A 140 -9.18 -10.59 -14.70
C PHE A 140 -7.69 -10.80 -14.35
N ALA A 141 -7.42 -11.58 -13.30
CA ALA A 141 -6.08 -11.96 -12.92
C ALA A 141 -5.71 -13.30 -13.59
N SER A 142 -4.98 -13.25 -14.70
CA SER A 142 -4.60 -14.45 -15.47
C SER A 142 -3.84 -15.51 -14.66
N ALA A 143 -3.06 -15.08 -13.65
CA ALA A 143 -2.28 -15.96 -12.79
C ALA A 143 -3.11 -16.81 -11.80
N THR A 144 -4.29 -16.32 -11.39
CA THR A 144 -5.21 -17.03 -10.49
C THR A 144 -6.51 -17.45 -11.19
N ARG A 145 -6.78 -16.93 -12.40
CA ARG A 145 -8.03 -17.06 -13.15
C ARG A 145 -9.25 -16.52 -12.40
N GLU A 146 -9.04 -15.52 -11.57
CA GLU A 146 -10.07 -14.89 -10.76
C GLU A 146 -10.35 -13.46 -11.19
N GLN A 147 -11.55 -12.98 -10.89
CA GLN A 147 -11.90 -11.57 -10.99
C GLN A 147 -11.46 -10.85 -9.71
N MET A 148 -10.46 -9.98 -9.83
CA MET A 148 -10.00 -9.13 -8.74
C MET A 148 -10.79 -7.82 -8.75
N ARG A 149 -11.17 -7.35 -7.57
CA ARG A 149 -11.91 -6.09 -7.40
C ARG A 149 -10.95 -4.92 -7.43
N GLU A 150 -11.37 -3.83 -8.06
CA GLU A 150 -10.78 -2.50 -7.88
C GLU A 150 -11.88 -1.63 -7.30
N GLU A 151 -11.57 -0.96 -6.21
CA GLU A 151 -12.53 -0.29 -5.34
C GLU A 151 -12.14 1.18 -5.16
N VAL A 152 -13.13 2.04 -4.91
CA VAL A 152 -12.93 3.40 -4.42
C VAL A 152 -13.22 3.42 -2.94
N VAL A 153 -12.19 3.58 -2.11
CA VAL A 153 -12.37 3.83 -0.68
C VAL A 153 -12.70 5.30 -0.49
N LEU A 154 -13.93 5.59 -0.08
CA LEU A 154 -14.41 6.94 0.19
C LEU A 154 -14.26 7.24 1.67
N LEU A 155 -13.52 8.30 1.99
CA LEU A 155 -13.22 8.74 3.34
C LEU A 155 -13.69 10.17 3.55
N ARG A 156 -14.08 10.52 4.78
CA ARG A 156 -14.33 11.90 5.21
C ARG A 156 -13.40 12.26 6.36
N TRP A 157 -12.77 13.43 6.29
CA TRP A 157 -12.02 14.02 7.40
C TRP A 157 -12.94 14.94 8.20
N PRO A 158 -13.26 14.65 9.47
CA PRO A 158 -14.21 15.47 10.24
C PRO A 158 -13.68 16.87 10.58
N GLY A 159 -12.37 17.03 10.81
CA GLY A 159 -11.76 18.30 11.22
C GLY A 159 -10.90 18.18 12.45
#